data_AF-A0A3R9W9Z8-F1
#
_entry.id   AF-A0A3R9W9Z8-F1
#
_cell.length_a   1.000
_cell.length_b   1.000
_cell.length_c   1.000
_cell.angle_alpha   90.00
_cell.angle_beta   90.00
_cell.angle_gamma   90.00
#
_symmetry.space_group_name_H-M   'P 1'
#
loop_
_entity.id
_entity.type
_entity.pdbx_description
1 polymer ?
#
loop_
_entity_poly.entity_id
_entity_poly.type
_entity_poly.pdbx_seq_one_letter_code
_entity_poly.pdbx_strand_id
1 'polypeptide(L)'
;MLIGLRTHRAVTAGVVAALLSTGFLAGTAGQAEAVVPVCVKAASVSWGAGHGPVPSTSGGSLNCRLGPGNSGAGVKALQAALKLCHKKNIAVDGVYGDRTKSALAAVQRNSGIDDDGLYGPQTRNVILWDVTEKTPAGGTWKYCDRL
;
A
#
# COMPACT_ATOMS: atom_id res chain seq x y z
N MET A 1 -26.39 -32.97 32.94
CA MET A 1 -27.73 -32.71 33.54
C MET A 1 -27.68 -31.32 34.18
N LEU A 2 -28.68 -30.46 33.90
CA LEU A 2 -28.86 -29.02 34.26
C LEU A 2 -28.02 -28.04 33.39
N ILE A 3 -28.53 -27.39 32.33
CA ILE A 3 -29.62 -26.39 32.15
C ILE A 3 -29.40 -25.09 32.95
N GLY A 4 -29.12 -24.01 32.22
CA GLY A 4 -29.08 -22.62 32.71
C GLY A 4 -29.38 -21.63 31.58
N LEU A 5 -30.67 -21.41 31.31
CA LEU A 5 -31.23 -20.43 30.38
C LEU A 5 -30.90 -18.99 30.81
N ARG A 6 -30.39 -18.16 29.89
CA ARG A 6 -30.60 -16.70 29.94
C ARG A 6 -31.69 -16.34 28.95
N THR A 7 -32.83 -15.97 29.52
CA THR A 7 -34.03 -15.44 28.91
C THR A 7 -33.76 -14.03 28.37
N HIS A 8 -33.89 -13.83 27.06
CA HIS A 8 -34.29 -12.54 26.52
C HIS A 8 -35.66 -12.68 25.88
N ARG A 9 -36.53 -11.77 26.31
CA ARG A 9 -37.98 -11.79 26.15
C ARG A 9 -38.38 -11.79 24.67
N ALA A 10 -39.38 -12.61 24.39
CA ALA A 10 -40.16 -12.60 23.17
C ALA A 10 -40.81 -11.22 22.95
N VAL A 11 -40.74 -10.73 21.72
CA VAL A 11 -41.75 -9.82 21.17
C VAL A 11 -42.38 -10.58 20.00
N THR A 12 -43.59 -11.07 20.23
CA THR A 12 -44.41 -11.74 19.22
C THR A 12 -45.33 -10.75 18.52
N ALA A 13 -45.67 -11.13 17.28
CA ALA A 13 -46.92 -10.87 16.56
C ALA A 13 -46.94 -9.68 15.57
N GLY A 14 -47.01 -10.05 14.29
CA GLY A 14 -47.30 -9.16 13.16
C GLY A 14 -47.46 -9.91 11.83
N VAL A 15 -48.32 -10.94 11.82
CA VAL A 15 -49.08 -11.58 10.73
C VAL A 15 -48.50 -11.68 9.30
N VAL A 16 -48.49 -12.92 8.81
CA VAL A 16 -48.12 -13.41 7.47
C VAL A 16 -49.17 -13.06 6.42
N ALA A 17 -48.76 -12.57 5.23
CA ALA A 17 -49.57 -12.54 4.02
C ALA A 17 -48.82 -13.15 2.80
N ALA A 18 -49.28 -14.35 2.43
CA ALA A 18 -49.31 -15.02 1.12
C ALA A 18 -48.16 -14.89 0.08
N LEU A 19 -47.40 -15.99 0.02
CA LEU A 19 -46.63 -16.66 -1.05
C LEU A 19 -46.91 -16.31 -2.53
N LEU A 20 -45.84 -15.95 -3.25
CA LEU A 20 -45.51 -16.50 -4.59
C LEU A 20 -43.99 -16.73 -4.69
N SER A 21 -43.60 -18.00 -4.81
CA SER A 21 -42.28 -18.53 -5.21
C SER A 21 -41.02 -17.93 -4.54
N THR A 22 -40.44 -18.69 -3.62
CA THR A 22 -39.11 -18.48 -3.04
C THR A 22 -38.02 -18.55 -4.12
N GLY A 23 -37.60 -17.38 -4.58
CA GLY A 23 -36.32 -17.16 -5.25
C GLY A 23 -35.59 -16.00 -4.56
N PHE A 24 -35.47 -16.04 -3.24
CA PHE A 24 -34.63 -15.09 -2.52
C PHE A 24 -33.17 -15.50 -2.75
N LEU A 25 -32.62 -15.14 -3.90
CA LEU A 25 -31.19 -15.00 -4.02
C LEU A 25 -30.83 -13.88 -3.04
N ALA A 26 -30.49 -14.28 -1.82
CA ALA A 26 -29.70 -13.47 -0.91
C ALA A 26 -28.37 -13.22 -1.61
N GLY A 27 -28.35 -12.24 -2.51
CA GLY A 27 -27.12 -11.63 -2.96
C GLY A 27 -26.49 -11.04 -1.72
N THR A 28 -25.51 -11.73 -1.14
CA THR A 28 -24.58 -11.09 -0.23
C THR A 28 -24.05 -9.90 -1.01
N ALA A 29 -24.38 -8.68 -0.58
CA ALA A 29 -23.77 -7.48 -1.14
C ALA A 29 -22.27 -7.69 -1.00
N GLY A 30 -21.62 -8.03 -2.12
CA GLY A 30 -20.17 -8.13 -2.16
C GLY A 30 -19.68 -6.77 -1.68
N GLN A 31 -18.93 -6.76 -0.59
CA GLN A 31 -18.25 -5.56 -0.16
C GLN A 31 -17.45 -5.10 -1.39
N ALA A 32 -17.74 -3.92 -1.90
CA ALA A 32 -16.94 -3.32 -2.94
C ALA A 32 -15.54 -3.13 -2.35
N GLU A 33 -14.64 -4.08 -2.58
CA GLU A 33 -13.23 -3.91 -2.30
C GLU A 33 -12.79 -2.76 -3.19
N ALA A 34 -12.61 -1.58 -2.57
CA ALA A 34 -12.16 -0.41 -3.28
C ALA A 34 -10.85 -0.79 -3.98
N VAL A 35 -10.87 -0.77 -5.33
CA VAL A 35 -9.68 -1.02 -6.14
C VAL A 35 -8.61 -0.03 -5.70
N VAL A 36 -7.59 -0.51 -4.99
CA VAL A 36 -6.51 0.35 -4.52
C VAL A 36 -5.79 0.91 -5.75
N PRO A 37 -5.66 2.23 -5.90
CA PRO A 37 -5.10 2.82 -7.11
C PRO A 37 -3.63 2.47 -7.27
N VAL A 38 -3.14 2.47 -8.51
CA VAL A 38 -1.74 2.20 -8.85
C VAL A 38 -0.91 3.48 -8.76
N CYS A 39 0.32 3.40 -8.24
CA CYS A 39 1.23 4.53 -8.16
C CYS A 39 1.90 4.86 -9.51
N VAL A 40 1.20 5.54 -10.41
CA VAL A 40 1.72 5.86 -11.76
C VAL A 40 2.68 7.06 -11.80
N LYS A 41 2.72 7.87 -10.74
CA LYS A 41 3.59 9.06 -10.61
C LYS A 41 4.57 8.91 -9.45
N ALA A 42 5.50 9.86 -9.36
CA ALA A 42 6.32 10.09 -8.18
C ALA A 42 6.02 11.50 -7.66
N ALA A 43 5.51 11.59 -6.42
CA ALA A 43 5.35 12.86 -5.73
C ALA A 43 6.66 13.25 -5.06
N SER A 44 6.96 14.55 -5.01
CA SER A 44 8.03 15.07 -4.17
C SER A 44 7.46 15.33 -2.78
N VAL A 45 7.96 14.63 -1.78
CA VAL A 45 7.61 14.82 -0.36
C VAL A 45 8.78 15.48 0.37
N SER A 46 8.47 16.30 1.37
CA SER A 46 9.46 17.11 2.11
C SER A 46 9.85 16.45 3.43
N TRP A 47 11.15 16.42 3.72
CA TRP A 47 11.77 16.03 5.00
C TRP A 47 12.55 17.20 5.57
N GLY A 48 11.85 18.13 6.23
CA GLY A 48 12.46 19.38 6.67
C GLY A 48 13.00 20.18 5.48
N ALA A 49 14.32 20.35 5.40
CA ALA A 49 14.99 21.06 4.31
C ALA A 49 15.21 20.20 3.04
N GLY A 50 15.04 18.88 3.15
CA GLY A 50 15.18 17.94 2.05
C GLY A 50 13.86 17.60 1.35
N HIS A 51 13.95 17.04 0.14
CA HIS A 51 12.82 16.43 -0.55
C HIS A 51 13.23 15.18 -1.33
N GLY A 52 12.28 14.26 -1.51
CA GLY A 52 12.54 12.99 -2.20
C GLY A 52 11.34 12.50 -2.99
N PRO A 53 11.56 11.73 -4.07
CA PRO A 53 10.50 11.12 -4.85
C PRO A 53 9.91 9.91 -4.12
N VAL A 54 8.59 9.88 -3.97
CA VAL A 54 7.84 8.72 -3.48
C VAL A 54 6.71 8.33 -4.44
N PRO A 55 6.40 7.04 -4.61
CA PRO A 55 5.31 6.60 -5.48
C PRO A 55 3.97 7.24 -5.08
N SER A 56 3.26 7.77 -6.07
CA SER A 56 1.96 8.41 -5.90
C SER A 56 1.01 8.11 -7.06
N THR A 57 -0.29 8.28 -6.83
CA THR A 57 -1.29 8.26 -7.90
C THR A 57 -1.14 9.48 -8.80
N SER A 58 -1.89 9.49 -9.93
CA SER A 58 -2.00 10.68 -10.78
C SER A 58 -2.54 11.92 -10.03
N GLY A 59 -3.37 11.73 -9.01
CA GLY A 59 -3.89 12.78 -8.14
C GLY A 59 -2.99 13.13 -6.94
N GLY A 60 -1.76 12.60 -6.88
CA GLY A 60 -0.80 12.89 -5.81
C GLY A 60 -1.03 12.14 -4.50
N SER A 61 -2.02 11.24 -4.42
CA SER A 61 -2.23 10.40 -3.24
C SER A 61 -1.09 9.41 -3.07
N LEU A 62 -0.56 9.28 -1.86
CA LEU A 62 0.45 8.28 -1.52
C LEU A 62 -0.18 6.91 -1.18
N ASN A 63 -1.50 6.83 -1.03
CA ASN A 63 -2.23 5.61 -0.71
C ASN A 63 -2.53 4.83 -2.00
N CYS A 64 -1.48 4.22 -2.54
CA CYS A 64 -1.51 3.46 -3.78
C CYS A 64 -0.58 2.24 -3.68
N ARG A 65 -0.66 1.35 -4.67
CA ARG A 65 0.17 0.14 -4.72
C ARG A 65 1.05 0.06 -5.96
N LEU A 66 2.14 -0.68 -5.83
CA LEU A 66 2.94 -1.18 -6.95
C LEU A 66 3.20 -2.67 -6.80
N GLY A 67 3.14 -3.40 -7.91
CA GLY A 67 3.50 -4.80 -8.01
C GLY A 67 3.86 -5.20 -9.44
N PRO A 68 4.09 -6.51 -9.69
CA PRO A 68 4.46 -7.02 -11.00
C PRO A 68 3.57 -6.50 -12.13
N GLY A 69 4.20 -6.09 -13.24
CA GLY A 69 3.52 -5.52 -14.40
C GLY A 69 3.23 -4.01 -14.32
N ASN A 70 3.39 -3.38 -13.15
CA ASN A 70 3.34 -1.93 -13.07
C ASN A 70 4.62 -1.30 -13.63
N SER A 71 4.49 -0.09 -14.17
CA SER A 71 5.61 0.67 -14.71
C SER A 71 5.41 2.18 -14.54
N GLY A 72 6.48 2.95 -14.70
CA GLY A 72 6.46 4.41 -14.70
C GLY A 72 7.26 5.05 -13.56
N ALA A 73 6.96 6.33 -13.30
CA ALA A 73 7.74 7.16 -12.38
C ALA A 73 7.70 6.66 -10.93
N GLY A 74 6.55 6.12 -10.49
CA GLY A 74 6.44 5.53 -9.15
C GLY A 74 7.37 4.32 -8.98
N VAL A 75 7.48 3.46 -9.99
CA VAL A 75 8.41 2.33 -9.96
C VAL A 75 9.86 2.81 -9.93
N LYS A 76 10.22 3.85 -10.72
CA LYS A 76 11.57 4.43 -10.68
C LYS A 76 11.92 4.99 -9.29
N ALA A 77 10.98 5.69 -8.65
CA ALA A 77 11.19 6.22 -7.29
C ALA A 77 11.47 5.08 -6.29
N LEU A 78 10.65 4.02 -6.32
CA LEU A 78 10.88 2.84 -5.49
C LEU A 78 12.24 2.18 -5.76
N GLN A 79 12.58 1.95 -7.03
CA GLN A 79 13.86 1.33 -7.41
C GLN A 79 15.06 2.18 -7.00
N ALA A 80 14.97 3.51 -7.10
CA ALA A 80 16.01 4.43 -6.65
C ALA A 80 16.24 4.32 -5.15
N ALA A 81 15.17 4.30 -4.35
CA ALA A 81 15.25 4.09 -2.90
C ALA A 81 15.85 2.72 -2.55
N LEU A 82 15.38 1.64 -3.19
CA LEU A 82 15.92 0.28 -3.00
C LEU A 82 17.43 0.21 -3.30
N LYS A 83 17.87 0.87 -4.38
CA LYS A 83 19.28 0.89 -4.79
C LYS A 83 20.14 1.74 -3.86
N LEU A 84 19.74 2.98 -3.60
CA LEU A 84 20.57 3.93 -2.85
C LEU A 84 20.55 3.64 -1.35
N CYS A 85 19.37 3.47 -0.78
CA CYS A 85 19.17 3.41 0.66
C CYS A 85 19.19 2.00 1.23
N HIS A 86 18.85 1.00 0.42
CA HIS A 86 18.86 -0.41 0.84
C HIS A 86 19.94 -1.25 0.16
N LYS A 87 20.81 -0.61 -0.62
CA LYS A 87 21.96 -1.21 -1.31
C LYS A 87 21.58 -2.42 -2.17
N LYS A 88 20.37 -2.43 -2.74
CA LYS A 88 19.93 -3.50 -3.63
C LYS A 88 20.53 -3.31 -5.02
N ASN A 89 21.16 -4.35 -5.55
CA ASN A 89 21.74 -4.30 -6.90
C ASN A 89 20.68 -4.56 -7.98
N ILE A 90 19.86 -3.56 -8.25
CA ILE A 90 18.82 -3.59 -9.29
C ILE A 90 18.96 -2.43 -10.28
N ALA A 91 18.31 -2.54 -11.43
CA ALA A 91 18.16 -1.46 -12.39
C ALA A 91 17.09 -0.46 -11.90
N VAL A 92 17.21 0.79 -12.34
CA VAL A 92 16.20 1.85 -12.16
C VAL A 92 15.58 2.13 -13.53
N ASP A 93 14.88 1.15 -14.06
CA ASP A 93 14.29 1.16 -15.41
C ASP A 93 12.83 1.63 -15.41
N GLY A 94 12.18 1.64 -14.26
CA GLY A 94 10.77 1.96 -14.11
C GLY A 94 9.83 0.81 -14.45
N VAL A 95 10.33 -0.43 -14.47
CA VAL A 95 9.53 -1.64 -14.69
C VAL A 95 9.54 -2.50 -13.42
N TYR A 96 8.34 -2.82 -12.92
CA TYR A 96 8.21 -3.67 -11.75
C TYR A 96 8.28 -5.13 -12.17
N GLY A 97 9.50 -5.64 -12.33
CA GLY A 97 9.79 -7.05 -12.59
C GLY A 97 10.24 -7.81 -11.36
N ASP A 98 10.62 -9.08 -11.55
CA ASP A 98 10.99 -10.01 -10.48
C ASP A 98 12.16 -9.53 -9.61
N ARG A 99 13.12 -8.82 -10.20
CA ARG A 99 14.24 -8.22 -9.45
C ARG A 99 13.75 -7.13 -8.49
N THR A 100 12.82 -6.28 -8.92
CA THR A 100 12.20 -5.25 -8.07
C THR A 100 11.40 -5.90 -6.94
N LYS A 101 10.57 -6.90 -7.27
CA LYS A 101 9.79 -7.67 -6.29
C LYS A 101 10.68 -8.30 -5.22
N SER A 102 11.71 -9.04 -5.64
CA SER A 102 12.62 -9.75 -4.73
C SER A 102 13.43 -8.78 -3.86
N ALA A 103 13.88 -7.66 -4.45
CA ALA A 103 14.57 -6.61 -3.71
C ALA A 103 13.67 -5.97 -2.64
N LEU A 104 12.40 -5.71 -2.98
CA LEU A 104 11.44 -5.14 -2.05
C LEU A 104 11.12 -6.11 -0.90
N ALA A 105 10.84 -7.38 -1.21
CA ALA A 105 10.60 -8.43 -0.21
C ALA A 105 11.74 -8.51 0.81
N ALA A 106 12.99 -8.48 0.33
CA ALA A 106 14.15 -8.49 1.23
C ALA A 106 14.23 -7.24 2.12
N VAL A 107 13.80 -6.06 1.63
CA VAL A 107 13.74 -4.83 2.44
C VAL A 107 12.61 -4.90 3.45
N GLN A 108 11.42 -5.36 3.05
CA GLN A 108 10.26 -5.56 3.92
C GLN A 108 10.61 -6.50 5.08
N ARG A 109 11.24 -7.65 4.78
CA ARG A 109 11.75 -8.58 5.79
C ARG A 109 12.71 -7.92 6.77
N ASN A 110 13.69 -7.18 6.26
CA ASN A 110 14.64 -6.44 7.11
C ASN A 110 13.98 -5.31 7.92
N SER A 111 12.80 -4.84 7.51
CA SER A 111 12.02 -3.81 8.19
C SER A 111 10.99 -4.37 9.18
N GLY A 112 10.89 -5.70 9.31
CA GLY A 112 9.96 -6.35 10.24
C GLY A 112 8.48 -6.28 9.82
N ILE A 113 8.20 -6.18 8.52
CA ILE A 113 6.84 -6.25 7.95
C ILE A 113 6.72 -7.43 6.98
N ASP A 114 5.49 -7.75 6.56
CA ASP A 114 5.22 -8.79 5.57
C ASP A 114 6.03 -8.56 4.28
N ASP A 115 6.73 -9.61 3.84
CA ASP A 115 7.70 -9.58 2.73
C ASP A 115 7.12 -10.11 1.41
N ASP A 116 5.90 -9.67 1.11
CA ASP A 116 5.13 -10.04 -0.07
C ASP A 116 5.71 -9.52 -1.41
N GLY A 117 6.69 -8.60 -1.33
CA GLY A 117 7.26 -7.92 -2.47
C GLY A 117 6.25 -7.04 -3.19
N LEU A 118 5.24 -6.53 -2.49
CA LEU A 118 4.28 -5.54 -2.99
C LEU A 118 4.46 -4.22 -2.26
N TYR A 119 4.55 -3.14 -3.02
CA TYR A 119 4.59 -1.82 -2.41
C TYR A 119 3.18 -1.38 -2.03
N GLY A 120 3.01 -0.91 -0.80
CA GLY A 120 1.80 -0.26 -0.32
C GLY A 120 2.08 0.67 0.87
N PRO A 121 1.03 1.22 1.53
CA PRO A 121 1.18 2.18 2.61
C PRO A 121 2.06 1.71 3.77
N GLN A 122 1.99 0.43 4.16
CA GLN A 122 2.86 -0.13 5.21
C GLN A 122 4.33 -0.08 4.79
N THR A 123 4.65 -0.58 3.59
CA THR A 123 6.01 -0.51 3.04
C THR A 123 6.50 0.93 2.93
N ARG A 124 5.67 1.84 2.40
CA ARG A 124 6.00 3.26 2.26
C ARG A 124 6.46 3.91 3.57
N ASN A 125 5.79 3.58 4.67
CA ASN A 125 6.04 4.18 5.97
C ASN A 125 7.25 3.60 6.70
N VAL A 126 7.78 2.43 6.30
CA VAL A 126 8.88 1.77 7.04
C VAL A 126 10.22 1.78 6.31
N ILE A 127 10.21 1.85 4.97
CA ILE A 127 11.44 1.89 4.19
C ILE A 127 12.08 3.28 4.20
N LEU A 128 13.38 3.30 3.94
CA LEU A 128 14.14 4.53 3.70
C LEU A 128 14.00 4.98 2.24
N TRP A 129 13.87 6.29 2.05
CA TRP A 129 13.70 7.00 0.78
C TRP A 129 14.92 7.86 0.45
N ASP A 130 15.18 8.11 -0.83
CA ASP A 130 16.28 9.01 -1.22
C ASP A 130 15.88 10.48 -1.05
N VAL A 131 16.43 11.12 -0.03
CA VAL A 131 16.19 12.54 0.26
C VAL A 131 17.32 13.36 -0.31
N THR A 132 16.96 14.47 -0.96
CA THR A 132 17.89 15.42 -1.58
C THR A 132 17.72 16.77 -0.89
N GLU A 133 18.81 17.35 -0.42
CA GLU A 133 18.80 18.61 0.33
C GLU A 133 19.87 19.59 -0.19
N LYS A 134 19.53 20.88 -0.17
CA LYS A 134 20.46 21.96 -0.51
C LYS A 134 21.32 22.31 0.70
N THR A 135 22.64 22.29 0.51
CA THR A 135 23.59 22.70 1.54
C THR A 135 23.68 24.23 1.65
N PRO A 136 24.07 24.79 2.81
CA PRO A 136 24.30 26.23 2.96
C PRO A 136 25.36 26.79 1.99
N ALA A 137 26.30 25.96 1.55
CA ALA A 137 27.33 26.31 0.57
C ALA A 137 26.86 26.24 -0.90
N GLY A 138 25.57 25.99 -1.16
CA GLY A 138 24.98 25.93 -2.50
C GLY A 138 25.06 24.56 -3.20
N GLY A 139 25.78 23.60 -2.63
CA GLY A 139 25.81 22.20 -3.10
C GLY A 139 24.54 21.41 -2.76
N THR A 140 24.49 20.15 -3.21
CA THR A 140 23.41 19.21 -2.90
C THR A 140 24.01 17.94 -2.30
N TRP A 141 23.41 17.42 -1.24
CA TRP A 141 23.74 16.10 -0.69
C TRP A 141 22.50 15.22 -0.67
N LYS A 142 22.72 13.90 -0.69
CA LYS A 142 21.67 12.89 -0.60
C LYS A 142 21.84 12.09 0.67
N TYR A 143 20.73 11.83 1.34
CA TYR A 143 20.66 10.93 2.49
C TYR A 143 19.43 10.04 2.41
N CYS A 144 19.30 9.14 3.36
CA CYS A 144 18.24 8.14 3.40
C CYS A 144 17.45 8.32 4.69
N ASP A 145 16.16 8.58 4.57
CA ASP A 145 15.27 8.81 5.72
C ASP A 145 13.91 8.15 5.51
N ARG A 146 13.15 7.96 6.60
CA ARG A 146 11.82 7.35 6.61
C ARG A 146 10.74 8.43 6.54
N LEU A 147 9.67 8.16 5.79
CA LEU A 147 8.48 9.01 5.70
C LEU A 147 7.74 9.16 7.04
#